data_AF-A0A9E6DLL4-F1
#
_entry.id   AF-A0A9E6DLL4-F1
#
_cell.length_a   1.000
_cell.length_b   1.000
_cell.length_c   1.000
_cell.angle_alpha   90.00
_cell.angle_beta   90.00
_cell.angle_gamma   90.00
#
_symmetry.space_group_name_H-M   'P 1'
#
loop_
_entity.id
_entity.type
_entity.pdbx_description
1 polymer ?
#
loop_
_entity_poly.entity_id
_entity_poly.type
_entity_poly.pdbx_seq_one_letter_code
_entity_poly.pdbx_strand_id
1 'polypeptide(L)'
;MGADILFDTLRHGLWVSVKISAPMLVVALLAGVTIGLFQALTSVQEMTLTFVPKVAAMLAVFWATMGFMTEALTRFLHENILPLISGY
;
A
#
# COMPACT_ATOMS: atom_id res chain seq x y z
N MET A 1 -22.10 -6.31 -22.62
CA MET A 1 -21.90 -7.53 -21.81
C MET A 1 -20.43 -7.73 -21.48
N GLY A 2 -19.50 -8.06 -22.40
CA GLY A 2 -18.08 -8.26 -22.01
C GLY A 2 -17.32 -7.01 -21.56
N ALA A 3 -17.53 -5.86 -22.21
CA ALA A 3 -16.80 -4.63 -21.90
C ALA A 3 -17.17 -4.04 -20.53
N ASP A 4 -18.45 -4.05 -20.17
CA ASP A 4 -18.95 -3.50 -18.91
C ASP A 4 -18.33 -4.23 -17.70
N ILE A 5 -18.28 -5.57 -17.76
CA ILE A 5 -17.70 -6.42 -16.72
C ILE A 5 -16.19 -6.19 -16.59
N LEU A 6 -15.49 -5.99 -17.72
CA LEU A 6 -14.08 -5.66 -17.73
C LEU A 6 -13.82 -4.32 -17.03
N PHE A 7 -14.58 -3.28 -17.35
CA PHE A 7 -14.44 -1.97 -16.72
C PHE A 7 -14.75 -2.02 -15.22
N ASP A 8 -15.78 -2.76 -14.80
CA ASP A 8 -16.12 -2.93 -13.39
C ASP A 8 -15.05 -3.69 -12.60
N THR A 9 -14.45 -4.72 -13.21
CA THR A 9 -13.36 -5.49 -12.61
C THR A 9 -12.10 -4.64 -12.46
N LEU A 10 -11.74 -3.86 -13.49
CA LEU A 10 -10.61 -2.93 -13.43
C LEU A 10 -10.82 -1.85 -12.36
N ARG A 11 -12.03 -1.30 -12.26
CA ARG A 11 -12.39 -0.34 -11.23
C ARG A 11 -12.25 -0.95 -9.83
N HIS A 12 -12.74 -2.17 -9.62
CA HIS A 12 -12.57 -2.89 -8.35
C HIS A 12 -11.08 -3.12 -8.04
N GLY A 13 -10.29 -3.56 -9.02
CA GLY A 13 -8.86 -3.78 -8.86
C GLY A 13 -8.09 -2.51 -8.46
N LEU A 14 -8.42 -1.38 -9.08
CA LEU A 14 -7.88 -0.07 -8.67
C LEU A 14 -8.26 0.27 -7.24
N TRP A 15 -9.51 0.00 -6.84
CA TRP A 15 -9.99 0.28 -5.49
C TRP A 15 -9.31 -0.58 -4.42
N VAL A 16 -9.10 -1.86 -4.72
CA VAL A 16 -8.32 -2.78 -3.88
C VAL A 16 -6.87 -2.30 -3.77
N SER A 17 -6.26 -1.88 -4.87
CA SER A 17 -4.89 -1.36 -4.90
C SER A 17 -4.72 -0.12 -4.01
N VAL A 18 -5.66 0.83 -4.09
CA VAL A 18 -5.68 2.02 -3.23
C VAL A 18 -5.84 1.60 -1.76
N LYS A 19 -6.77 0.70 -1.45
CA LYS A 19 -7.05 0.24 -0.08
C LYS A 19 -5.85 -0.43 0.58
N ILE A 20 -5.12 -1.26 -0.17
CA ILE A 20 -3.91 -1.97 0.28
C ILE A 20 -2.75 -0.99 0.45
N SER A 21 -2.64 0.01 -0.42
CA SER A 21 -1.56 1.00 -0.37
C SER A 21 -1.77 2.07 0.71
N ALA A 22 -3.01 2.36 1.08
CA ALA A 22 -3.36 3.42 2.03
C ALA A 22 -2.57 3.40 3.36
N PRO A 23 -2.50 2.28 4.12
CA PRO A 23 -1.77 2.27 5.38
C PRO A 23 -0.25 2.51 5.20
N MET A 24 0.32 1.97 4.12
CA MET A 24 1.72 2.19 3.74
C MET A 24 1.99 3.66 3.42
N LEU A 25 1.10 4.30 2.64
CA LEU A 25 1.22 5.69 2.23
C LEU A 25 1.11 6.65 3.42
N VAL A 26 0.17 6.42 4.33
CA VAL A 26 0.01 7.24 5.55
C VAL A 26 1.29 7.23 6.37
N VAL A 27 1.89 6.06 6.55
CA VAL A 27 3.11 5.92 7.36
C VAL A 27 4.31 6.51 6.63
N ALA A 28 4.44 6.27 5.33
CA ALA A 28 5.51 6.86 4.53
C ALA A 28 5.45 8.40 4.59
N LEU A 29 4.25 8.98 4.55
CA LEU A 29 4.03 10.41 4.67
C LEU A 29 4.39 10.92 6.07
N LEU A 30 3.86 10.31 7.13
CA LEU A 30 4.16 10.71 8.51
C LEU A 30 5.65 10.61 8.81
N ALA A 31 6.28 9.47 8.54
CA ALA A 31 7.71 9.28 8.76
C ALA A 31 8.54 10.23 7.90
N GLY A 32 8.17 10.44 6.63
CA GLY A 32 8.85 11.37 5.74
C GLY A 32 8.81 12.82 6.23
N VAL A 33 7.64 13.27 6.69
CA VAL A 33 7.45 14.62 7.23
C VAL A 33 8.22 14.79 8.53
N THR A 34 8.07 13.85 9.48
CA THR A 34 8.75 13.93 10.78
C THR A 34 10.27 13.93 10.60
N ILE A 35 10.82 12.97 9.85
CA ILE A 35 12.28 12.88 9.62
C ILE A 35 12.79 14.09 8.83
N GLY A 36 12.05 14.55 7.81
CA GLY A 36 12.41 15.73 7.03
C GLY A 36 12.44 17.00 7.86
N LEU A 37 11.48 17.17 8.79
CA LEU A 37 11.45 18.29 9.71
C LEU A 37 12.64 18.25 10.68
N PHE A 38 12.97 17.08 11.24
CA PHE A 38 14.15 16.94 12.11
C PHE A 38 15.46 17.24 11.37
N GLN A 39 15.61 16.81 10.12
CA GLN A 39 16.77 17.19 9.30
C GLN A 39 16.86 18.70 9.10
N ALA A 40 15.74 19.35 8.77
CA ALA A 40 15.70 20.78 8.54
C ALA A 40 16.03 21.59 9.81
N LEU A 41 15.49 21.18 10.96
CA LEU A 41 15.70 21.88 12.24
C LEU A 41 17.11 21.73 12.79
N THR A 42 17.78 20.60 12.54
CA THR A 42 19.11 20.31 13.09
C THR A 42 20.25 20.55 12.11
N SER A 43 19.94 20.85 10.84
CA SER A 43 20.91 20.95 9.74
C SER A 43 21.75 19.68 9.50
N VAL A 44 21.36 18.54 10.07
CA VAL A 44 22.04 17.25 9.89
C VAL A 44 21.48 16.59 8.62
N GLN A 45 22.25 16.65 7.53
CA GLN A 45 21.90 16.04 6.22
C GLN A 45 22.70 14.76 5.96
N GLU A 46 22.92 13.96 7.00
CA GLU A 46 23.59 12.67 6.83
C GLU A 46 22.64 11.63 6.25
N MET A 47 22.95 11.17 5.03
CA MET A 47 22.10 10.27 4.26
C MET A 47 21.81 8.94 4.98
N THR A 48 22.76 8.43 5.77
CA THR A 48 22.63 7.17 6.52
C THR A 48 21.69 7.28 7.72
N LEU A 49 21.81 8.37 8.50
CA LEU A 49 21.06 8.61 9.73
C LEU A 49 19.57 8.85 9.46
N THR A 50 19.24 9.22 8.23
CA THR A 50 17.88 9.54 7.77
C THR A 50 17.24 8.36 7.04
N PHE A 51 18.06 7.51 6.41
CA PHE A 51 17.61 6.31 5.73
C PHE A 51 17.16 5.21 6.71
N VAL A 52 17.94 4.93 7.75
CA VAL A 52 17.67 3.80 8.66
C VAL A 52 16.34 3.94 9.41
N PRO A 53 16.02 5.06 10.09
CA PRO A 53 14.75 5.21 10.80
C PRO A 53 13.54 5.14 9.86
N LYS A 54 13.69 5.66 8.64
CA LYS A 54 12.63 5.65 7.62
C LYS A 54 12.30 4.22 7.18
N VAL A 55 13.32 3.42 6.88
CA VAL A 55 13.15 2.02 6.48
C VAL A 55 12.57 1.19 7.63
N ALA A 56 13.05 1.39 8.86
CA ALA A 56 12.53 0.71 10.04
C ALA A 56 11.02 0.97 10.23
N ALA A 57 10.58 2.24 10.08
CA ALA A 57 9.16 2.60 10.16
C ALA A 57 8.32 1.92 9.05
N MET A 58 8.83 1.90 7.82
CA MET A 58 8.15 1.23 6.69
C MET A 58 8.04 -0.28 6.91
N LEU A 59 9.09 -0.94 7.41
CA LEU A 59 9.09 -2.38 7.70
C LEU A 59 8.12 -2.73 8.84
N ALA A 60 8.10 -1.95 9.91
CA ALA A 60 7.19 -2.16 11.03
C ALA A 60 5.72 -2.13 10.57
N VAL A 61 5.38 -1.17 9.71
CA VAL A 61 4.02 -1.01 9.20
C VAL A 61 3.68 -2.03 8.14
N PHE A 62 4.64 -2.39 7.27
CA PHE A 62 4.49 -3.51 6.36
C PHE A 62 4.09 -4.77 7.13
N TRP A 63 4.85 -5.09 8.18
CA TRP A 63 4.59 -6.27 8.99
C TRP A 63 3.20 -6.19 9.66
N ALA A 64 2.87 -5.06 10.27
CA ALA A 64 1.58 -4.87 10.93
C ALA A 64 0.38 -5.00 9.97
N THR A 65 0.53 -4.56 8.73
CA THR A 65 -0.56 -4.55 7.74
C THR A 65 -0.52 -5.72 6.75
N MET A 66 0.49 -6.58 6.84
CA MET A 66 0.72 -7.70 5.92
C MET A 66 -0.50 -8.62 5.81
N GLY A 67 -1.06 -9.05 6.94
CA GLY A 67 -2.22 -9.94 6.96
C GLY A 67 -3.43 -9.33 6.24
N PHE A 68 -3.71 -8.05 6.50
CA PHE A 68 -4.79 -7.31 5.86
C PHE A 68 -4.59 -7.18 4.34
N MET A 69 -3.36 -6.88 3.90
CA MET A 69 -3.04 -6.76 2.48
C MET A 69 -3.21 -8.09 1.75
N THR A 70 -2.76 -9.18 2.35
CA THR A 70 -2.94 -10.53 1.81
C THR A 70 -4.41 -10.92 1.74
N GLU A 71 -5.20 -10.65 2.80
CA GLU A 71 -6.64 -10.91 2.80
C GLU A 71 -7.36 -10.14 1.69
N ALA A 72 -7.03 -8.85 1.53
CA ALA A 72 -7.63 -8.02 0.48
C ALA A 72 -7.32 -8.52 -0.93
N LEU A 73 -6.09 -8.96 -1.20
CA LEU A 73 -5.70 -9.55 -2.49
C LEU A 73 -6.39 -10.89 -2.74
N THR A 74 -6.36 -11.77 -1.75
CA THR A 74 -7.00 -13.09 -1.86
C THR A 74 -8.50 -12.96 -2.09
N ARG A 75 -9.16 -12.02 -1.39
CA ARG A 75 -10.58 -11.71 -1.56
C ARG A 75 -10.87 -11.19 -2.97
N PHE A 76 -10.06 -10.27 -3.48
CA PHE A 76 -10.21 -9.78 -4.84
C PHE A 76 -10.08 -10.90 -5.88
N LEU A 77 -9.07 -11.76 -5.73
CA LEU A 77 -8.88 -12.90 -6.62
C LEU A 77 -10.07 -13.87 -6.58
N HIS A 78 -10.54 -14.23 -5.39
CA HIS A 78 -11.60 -15.24 -5.25
C HIS A 78 -13.00 -14.73 -5.60
N GLU A 79 -13.31 -13.48 -5.28
CA GLU A 79 -14.66 -12.94 -5.48
C GLU A 79 -14.83 -12.25 -6.84
N ASN A 80 -13.75 -11.73 -7.45
CA ASN A 80 -13.86 -10.95 -8.69
C ASN A 80 -13.21 -11.63 -9.89
N ILE A 81 -12.04 -12.28 -9.74
CA ILE A 81 -11.30 -12.84 -10.88
C ILE A 81 -11.66 -14.31 -11.14
N LEU A 82 -11.67 -15.15 -10.11
CA LEU A 82 -11.96 -16.58 -10.27
C LEU A 82 -13.34 -16.87 -10.88
N PRO A 83 -14.43 -16.17 -10.50
CA PRO A 83 -15.75 -16.41 -11.09
C PRO A 83 -15.75 -16.18 -12.61
N LEU A 84 -15.12 -15.07 -13.05
CA LEU A 84 -15.01 -14.70 -14.46
C LEU A 84 -14.27 -15.74 -15.31
N ILE A 85 -13.29 -16.44 -14.74
CA ILE A 85 -12.53 -17.49 -15.44
C ILE A 85 -13.28 -18.83 -15.39
N SER A 86 -13.98 -19.12 -14.28
CA SER A 86 -14.70 -20.38 -14.09
C SER A 86 -15.95 -20.53 -14.96
N GLY A 87 -16.35 -19.48 -15.68
CA GLY A 87 -17.49 -19.52 -16.61
C GLY A 87 -18.86 -19.56 -15.94
N TYR A 88 -18.94 -19.18 -14.67
CA TYR A 88 -20.18 -18.95 -13.92
C TYR A 88 -20.41 -17.47 -13.66
#